data_AF-A0A948TC43-F1
#
_entry.id   AF-A0A948TC43-F1
#
_cell.length_a   1.000
_cell.length_b   1.000
_cell.length_c   1.000
_cell.angle_alpha   90.00
_cell.angle_beta   90.00
_cell.angle_gamma   90.00
#
_symmetry.space_group_name_H-M   'P 1'
#
loop_
_entity.id
_entity.type
_entity.pdbx_description
1 polymer ?
#
loop_
_entity_poly.entity_id
_entity_poly.type
_entity_poly.pdbx_seq_one_letter_code
_entity_poly.pdbx_strand_id
1 'polypeptide(L)'
;MKYPIGIQSFDQLIEDGYVYIDKTDMVYSLVTEGKIYFLSRPRRFGKSLLVSTLKNYFLGRKELFKGLKIDSLEKDWNVYPVFHLDFNGTDYTVRGGLEKKIRYYLLSWAEEYSLPERTKELGLGDLFAELIRAAHEQSGRRAVVLIDEYDKPILDVLDVDKNLEEEHRNTLKSFYSVFKSADEHLQFVFLTGVTKFSQVSVFSGFNQPFDISMHGKYETLCGISQTELDTVFCEPIEEMSGRYECSYDEMRSMLKSHYDGYHFSKNMTDVYNPFSLLNAFATLDISDYWFKSGTPTYLIRLLSHTDENMDEITGRYYSAEEFIDYKATVEQPLPMIYQSGYLTIKDFNLRRNIFLLDYPNNEVKKGFLSLVASNYFNTRESIYSWIRNAAFQLEDGKIEDFRTGLTSFLAGIPYIMRRKENERERERYFQYTFYLIMRLISVYTVYIEKLQSQGRVDCIVETPDYVYIFEFKLDGTACEAIRQINEKGYALEYSSDKRRIYKIGAVFSSETGTIADWLCE
;
A
#
# COMPACT_ATOMS: atom_id res chain seq x y z
N MET A 1 23.30 -11.31 -10.73
CA MET A 1 23.05 -10.23 -9.74
C MET A 1 22.63 -10.83 -8.39
N LYS A 2 22.97 -10.22 -7.24
CA LYS A 2 22.47 -10.64 -5.90
C LYS A 2 21.36 -9.70 -5.43
N TYR A 3 20.18 -10.22 -5.10
CA TYR A 3 19.02 -9.42 -4.69
C TYR A 3 18.88 -9.35 -3.16
N PRO A 4 18.75 -8.16 -2.54
CA PRO A 4 18.70 -7.99 -1.08
C PRO A 4 17.32 -8.31 -0.49
N ILE A 5 16.74 -9.47 -0.82
CA ILE A 5 15.40 -9.85 -0.36
C ILE A 5 15.44 -10.14 1.14
N GLY A 6 14.73 -9.32 1.92
CA GLY A 6 14.67 -9.45 3.37
C GLY A 6 15.87 -8.84 4.11
N ILE A 7 16.82 -8.23 3.40
CA ILE A 7 17.95 -7.52 4.00
C ILE A 7 17.55 -6.07 4.27
N GLN A 8 17.76 -5.63 5.50
CA GLN A 8 17.44 -4.27 5.96
C GLN A 8 18.69 -3.49 6.41
N SER A 9 19.83 -4.17 6.56
CA SER A 9 21.11 -3.56 6.91
C SER A 9 21.79 -3.06 5.65
N PHE A 10 22.05 -1.75 5.59
CA PHE A 10 22.76 -1.12 4.50
C PHE A 10 24.22 -1.58 4.43
N ASP A 11 24.88 -1.70 5.58
CA ASP A 11 26.25 -2.21 5.68
C ASP A 11 26.37 -3.63 5.15
N GLN A 12 25.51 -4.56 5.58
CA GLN A 12 25.48 -5.92 5.04
C GLN A 12 25.23 -5.93 3.53
N LEU A 13 24.27 -5.12 3.05
CA LEU A 13 23.91 -5.05 1.64
C LEU A 13 25.16 -4.69 0.79
N ILE A 14 25.90 -3.66 1.19
CA ILE A 14 27.10 -3.21 0.48
C ILE A 14 28.27 -4.21 0.62
N GLU A 15 28.56 -4.66 1.85
CA GLU A 15 29.70 -5.55 2.14
C GLU A 15 29.56 -6.91 1.45
N ASP A 16 28.35 -7.47 1.39
CA ASP A 16 28.07 -8.75 0.74
C ASP A 16 27.87 -8.66 -0.78
N GLY A 17 27.93 -7.44 -1.36
CA GLY A 17 27.81 -7.18 -2.79
C GLY A 17 26.40 -7.42 -3.36
N TYR A 18 25.36 -7.07 -2.62
CA TYR A 18 23.99 -7.03 -3.12
C TYR A 18 23.76 -5.81 -4.00
N VAL A 19 22.77 -5.88 -4.91
CA VAL A 19 22.36 -4.71 -5.69
C VAL A 19 21.77 -3.64 -4.77
N TYR A 20 22.27 -2.41 -4.90
CA TYR A 20 21.77 -1.23 -4.19
C TYR A 20 21.29 -0.19 -5.21
N ILE A 21 20.08 0.33 -5.02
CA ILE A 21 19.57 1.45 -5.81
C ILE A 21 19.95 2.74 -5.11
N ASP A 22 20.81 3.52 -5.75
CA ASP A 22 21.44 4.66 -5.10
C ASP A 22 20.52 5.89 -4.98
N LYS A 23 20.03 6.08 -3.74
CA LYS A 23 19.21 7.22 -3.30
C LYS A 23 19.98 8.22 -2.43
N THR A 24 21.31 8.13 -2.40
CA THR A 24 22.11 8.81 -1.38
C THR A 24 22.23 10.32 -1.59
N ASP A 25 21.90 10.83 -2.77
CA ASP A 25 21.69 12.26 -3.05
C ASP A 25 20.48 12.85 -2.29
N MET A 26 19.38 12.11 -2.21
CA MET A 26 18.23 12.49 -1.39
C MET A 26 18.54 12.34 0.10
N VAL A 27 19.31 11.32 0.50
CA VAL A 27 19.81 11.20 1.89
C VAL A 27 20.64 12.42 2.27
N TYR A 28 21.57 12.84 1.40
CA TYR A 28 22.36 14.04 1.60
C TYR A 28 21.48 15.29 1.77
N SER A 29 20.48 15.45 0.90
CA SER A 29 19.51 16.56 1.01
C SER A 29 18.80 16.58 2.37
N LEU A 30 18.35 15.42 2.87
CA LEU A 30 17.67 15.33 4.16
C LEU A 30 18.56 15.79 5.32
N VAL A 31 19.81 15.32 5.34
CA VAL A 31 20.71 15.60 6.47
C VAL A 31 21.30 17.01 6.45
N THR A 32 21.24 17.71 5.31
CA THR A 32 21.73 19.10 5.19
C THR A 32 20.65 20.17 5.24
N GLU A 33 19.41 19.88 4.80
CA GLU A 33 18.38 20.92 4.62
C GLU A 33 17.43 21.07 5.81
N GLY A 34 17.37 20.08 6.70
CA GLY A 34 16.45 20.12 7.82
C GLY A 34 16.86 19.21 8.96
N LYS A 35 16.02 19.19 9.98
CA LYS A 35 16.33 18.58 11.28
C LYS A 35 15.39 17.44 11.63
N ILE A 36 14.10 17.59 11.37
CA ILE A 36 13.07 16.67 11.86
C ILE A 36 12.17 16.27 10.69
N TYR A 37 12.18 14.99 10.34
CA TYR A 37 11.47 14.45 9.19
C TYR A 37 10.57 13.28 9.55
N PHE A 38 9.48 13.16 8.81
CA PHE A 38 8.58 12.01 8.85
C PHE A 38 8.35 11.46 7.45
N LEU A 39 8.44 10.13 7.30
CA LEU A 39 8.14 9.43 6.06
C LEU A 39 7.21 8.24 6.33
N SER A 40 6.00 8.25 5.77
CA SER A 40 5.16 7.07 5.65
C SER A 40 5.30 6.45 4.26
N ARG A 41 5.46 5.13 4.24
CA ARG A 41 5.40 4.32 3.02
C ARG A 41 4.75 2.98 3.34
N PRO A 42 4.12 2.32 2.35
CA PRO A 42 3.60 0.98 2.56
C PRO A 42 4.69 0.00 3.02
N ARG A 43 4.26 -1.16 3.53
CA ARG A 43 5.18 -2.23 3.95
C ARG A 43 6.08 -2.64 2.78
N ARG A 44 7.32 -3.03 3.08
CA ARG A 44 8.30 -3.54 2.10
C ARG A 44 8.81 -2.55 1.05
N PHE A 45 8.63 -1.24 1.24
CA PHE A 45 9.18 -0.20 0.35
C PHE A 45 10.64 0.19 0.62
N GLY A 46 11.29 -0.39 1.64
CA GLY A 46 12.70 -0.09 1.96
C GLY A 46 12.90 0.97 3.05
N LYS A 47 11.87 1.27 3.85
CA LYS A 47 11.96 2.21 5.00
C LYS A 47 13.10 1.85 5.97
N SER A 48 13.16 0.60 6.43
CA SER A 48 14.22 0.14 7.34
C SER A 48 15.61 0.21 6.72
N LEU A 49 15.72 -0.05 5.40
CA LEU A 49 16.98 0.12 4.67
C LEU A 49 17.41 1.60 4.63
N LEU A 50 16.48 2.52 4.42
CA LEU A 50 16.74 3.97 4.51
C LEU A 50 17.19 4.36 5.92
N VAL A 51 16.53 3.86 6.97
CA VAL A 51 16.94 4.09 8.37
C VAL A 51 18.36 3.56 8.62
N SER A 52 18.68 2.36 8.13
CA SER A 52 20.03 1.80 8.21
C SER A 52 21.06 2.61 7.42
N THR A 53 20.67 3.15 6.25
CA THR A 53 21.52 4.03 5.44
C THR A 53 21.84 5.32 6.20
N LEU A 54 20.83 5.98 6.78
CA LEU A 54 20.99 7.17 7.63
C LEU A 54 21.86 6.87 8.85
N LYS A 55 21.64 5.72 9.52
CA LYS A 55 22.47 5.28 10.66
C LYS A 55 23.94 5.18 10.26
N ASN A 56 24.25 4.47 9.18
CA ASN A 56 25.63 4.29 8.72
C ASN A 56 26.27 5.62 8.27
N TYR A 57 25.49 6.53 7.68
CA TYR A 57 25.94 7.88 7.34
C TYR A 57 26.37 8.66 8.60
N PHE A 58 25.50 8.72 9.62
CA PHE A 58 25.79 9.46 10.86
C PHE A 58 26.84 8.80 11.74
N LEU A 59 27.09 7.50 11.58
CA LEU A 59 28.24 6.82 12.19
C LEU A 59 29.57 7.10 11.46
N GLY A 60 29.56 7.89 10.37
CA GLY A 60 30.76 8.27 9.63
C GLY A 60 31.40 7.12 8.85
N ARG A 61 30.65 6.05 8.55
CA ARG A 61 31.12 4.85 7.82
C ARG A 61 31.31 5.11 6.32
N LYS A 62 32.19 6.04 5.97
CA LYS A 62 32.47 6.51 4.60
C LYS A 62 32.75 5.37 3.63
N GLU A 63 33.41 4.32 4.08
CA GLU A 63 33.78 3.16 3.28
C GLU A 63 32.59 2.49 2.59
N LEU A 64 31.41 2.51 3.23
CA LEU A 64 30.18 1.91 2.71
C LEU A 64 29.53 2.73 1.59
N PHE A 65 29.90 4.00 1.45
CA PHE A 65 29.28 4.91 0.50
C PHE A 65 30.12 5.14 -0.75
N LYS A 66 31.30 4.51 -0.84
CA LYS A 66 32.22 4.71 -1.97
C LYS A 66 31.54 4.42 -3.31
N GLY A 67 31.65 5.38 -4.23
CA GLY A 67 31.05 5.27 -5.56
C GLY A 67 29.53 5.53 -5.62
N LEU A 68 28.87 5.75 -4.48
CA LEU A 68 27.51 6.27 -4.44
C LEU A 68 27.52 7.80 -4.60
N LYS A 69 26.40 8.39 -5.01
CA LYS A 69 26.26 9.84 -5.25
C LYS A 69 26.76 10.67 -4.06
N ILE A 70 26.45 10.27 -2.83
CA ILE A 70 26.85 11.00 -1.61
C ILE A 70 28.37 11.05 -1.39
N ASP A 71 29.16 10.10 -1.90
CA ASP A 71 30.64 10.13 -1.80
C ASP A 71 31.23 11.40 -2.44
N SER A 72 30.59 11.86 -3.51
CA SER A 72 30.97 13.09 -4.19
C SER A 72 30.48 14.36 -3.48
N LEU A 73 29.43 14.26 -2.65
CA LEU A 73 28.76 15.38 -1.98
C LEU A 73 29.32 15.64 -0.57
N GLU A 74 29.43 14.59 0.25
CA GLU A 74 29.84 14.68 1.66
C GLU A 74 31.38 14.69 1.80
N LYS A 75 31.91 15.62 2.59
CA LYS A 75 33.36 15.85 2.76
C LYS A 75 33.86 15.64 4.18
N ASP A 76 33.04 15.93 5.19
CA ASP A 76 33.45 15.94 6.59
C ASP A 76 33.31 14.56 7.24
N TRP A 77 32.26 13.80 6.87
CA TRP A 77 32.00 12.45 7.40
C TRP A 77 32.04 12.40 8.95
N ASN A 78 31.41 13.39 9.56
CA ASN A 78 31.34 13.52 11.01
C ASN A 78 30.62 12.30 11.65
N VAL A 79 31.18 11.79 12.74
CA VAL A 79 30.59 10.74 13.60
C VAL A 79 29.70 11.37 14.66
N TYR A 80 28.43 10.98 14.74
CA TYR A 80 27.45 11.47 15.70
C TYR A 80 27.00 10.36 16.65
N PRO A 81 26.55 10.68 17.87
CA PRO A 81 25.82 9.72 18.69
C PRO A 81 24.46 9.42 18.05
N VAL A 82 24.16 8.13 17.81
CA VAL A 82 22.95 7.67 17.12
C VAL A 82 22.08 6.79 18.02
N PHE A 83 20.86 7.24 18.28
CA PHE A 83 19.81 6.50 18.97
C PHE A 83 18.85 5.91 17.95
N HIS A 84 18.85 4.59 17.80
CA HIS A 84 17.97 3.87 16.87
C HIS A 84 16.94 3.03 17.63
N LEU A 85 15.66 3.37 17.49
CA LEU A 85 14.53 2.60 18.03
C LEU A 85 13.82 1.85 16.90
N ASP A 86 13.59 0.55 17.10
CA ASP A 86 12.78 -0.28 16.21
C ASP A 86 11.68 -0.96 17.04
N PHE A 87 10.42 -0.60 16.77
CA PHE A 87 9.27 -1.15 17.48
C PHE A 87 8.85 -2.55 16.97
N ASN A 88 9.59 -3.19 16.08
CA ASN A 88 9.34 -4.59 15.72
C ASN A 88 9.67 -5.58 16.86
N GLY A 89 9.10 -6.78 16.76
CA GLY A 89 9.44 -7.92 17.61
C GLY A 89 8.87 -7.88 19.04
N THR A 90 7.87 -7.03 19.31
CA THR A 90 7.16 -6.99 20.59
C THR A 90 5.67 -7.17 20.34
N ASP A 91 5.01 -7.94 21.22
CA ASP A 91 3.57 -8.04 21.25
C ASP A 91 3.00 -6.89 22.09
N TYR A 92 2.44 -5.88 21.42
CA TYR A 92 1.87 -4.71 22.06
C TYR A 92 0.44 -4.92 22.57
N THR A 93 -0.16 -6.09 22.34
CA THR A 93 -1.46 -6.45 22.93
C THR A 93 -1.34 -6.78 24.41
N VAL A 94 -0.12 -7.04 24.89
CA VAL A 94 0.17 -7.22 26.32
C VAL A 94 0.44 -5.86 26.97
N ARG A 95 -0.38 -5.52 27.98
CA ARG A 95 -0.23 -4.28 28.75
C ARG A 95 1.18 -4.12 29.32
N GLY A 96 1.73 -2.90 29.23
CA GLY A 96 3.11 -2.61 29.63
C GLY A 96 4.20 -3.03 28.62
N GLY A 97 3.83 -3.63 27.48
CA GLY A 97 4.79 -4.09 26.46
C GLY A 97 5.56 -2.93 25.82
N LEU A 98 4.89 -1.81 25.57
CA LEU A 98 5.50 -0.60 25.00
C LEU A 98 6.53 0.02 25.96
N GLU A 99 6.14 0.24 27.21
CA GLU A 99 7.00 0.83 28.24
C GLU A 99 8.25 -0.03 28.46
N LYS A 100 8.10 -1.36 28.48
CA LYS A 100 9.22 -2.30 28.60
C LYS A 100 10.18 -2.19 27.40
N LYS A 101 9.66 -2.13 26.17
CA LYS A 101 10.48 -2.00 24.95
C LYS A 101 11.25 -0.68 24.93
N ILE A 102 10.60 0.44 25.24
CA ILE A 102 11.27 1.74 25.33
C ILE A 102 12.32 1.71 26.43
N ARG A 103 11.96 1.25 27.64
CA ARG A 103 12.88 1.18 28.78
C ARG A 103 14.10 0.30 28.48
N TYR A 104 13.92 -0.80 27.75
CA TYR A 104 15.03 -1.66 27.32
C TYR A 104 16.08 -0.87 26.51
N TYR A 105 15.67 -0.10 25.50
CA TYR A 105 16.60 0.75 24.75
C TYR A 105 17.30 1.78 25.63
N LEU A 106 16.53 2.50 26.46
CA LEU A 106 17.07 3.55 27.32
C LEU A 106 18.08 3.00 28.33
N LEU A 107 17.83 1.84 28.92
CA LEU A 107 18.77 1.23 29.88
C LEU A 107 20.06 0.78 29.19
N SER A 108 19.97 0.22 27.98
CA SER A 108 21.16 -0.13 27.19
C SER A 108 22.04 1.09 26.89
N TRP A 109 21.43 2.22 26.54
CA TRP A 109 22.18 3.46 26.31
C TRP A 109 22.68 4.11 27.59
N ALA A 110 21.94 3.97 28.70
CA ALA A 110 22.39 4.46 30.00
C ALA A 110 23.68 3.77 30.44
N GLU A 111 23.83 2.48 30.13
CA GLU A 111 25.09 1.74 30.31
C GLU A 111 26.18 2.24 29.36
N GLU A 112 25.87 2.39 28.06
CA GLU A 112 26.82 2.88 27.04
C GLU A 112 27.41 4.27 27.39
N TYR A 113 26.57 5.21 27.81
CA TYR A 113 26.97 6.57 28.20
C TYR A 113 27.29 6.70 29.70
N SER A 114 27.37 5.59 30.44
CA SER A 114 27.77 5.56 31.86
C SER A 114 26.96 6.52 32.76
N LEU A 115 25.64 6.58 32.58
CA LEU A 115 24.77 7.40 33.40
C LEU A 115 24.69 6.87 34.85
N PRO A 116 24.58 7.76 35.88
CA PRO A 116 24.46 7.34 37.27
C PRO A 116 23.23 6.48 37.53
N GLU A 117 23.32 5.45 38.38
CA GLU A 117 22.23 4.49 38.62
C GLU A 117 20.88 5.14 38.96
N ARG A 118 20.90 6.27 39.68
CA ARG A 118 19.71 7.06 40.02
C ARG A 118 18.91 7.56 38.81
N THR A 119 19.52 7.72 37.63
CA THR A 119 18.81 8.16 36.43
C THR A 119 17.89 7.07 35.90
N LYS A 120 18.15 5.79 36.21
CA LYS A 120 17.29 4.67 35.79
C LYS A 120 15.91 4.70 36.44
N GLU A 121 15.76 5.41 37.55
CA GLU A 121 14.48 5.63 38.25
C GLU A 121 13.59 6.69 37.59
N LEU A 122 14.13 7.46 36.63
CA LEU A 122 13.38 8.49 35.91
C LEU A 122 12.25 7.89 35.05
N GLY A 123 11.29 8.75 34.73
CA GLY A 123 10.31 8.48 33.67
C GLY A 123 11.01 8.27 32.32
N LEU A 124 10.35 7.55 31.40
CA LEU A 124 10.94 7.22 30.10
C LEU A 124 11.41 8.46 29.33
N GLY A 125 10.62 9.53 29.38
CA GLY A 125 10.95 10.76 28.70
C GLY A 125 12.16 11.47 29.31
N ASP A 126 12.16 11.67 30.63
CA ASP A 126 13.26 12.34 31.34
C ASP A 126 14.57 11.57 31.22
N LEU A 127 14.52 10.23 31.31
CA LEU A 127 15.69 9.38 31.08
C LEU A 127 16.25 9.58 29.66
N PHE A 128 15.39 9.68 28.65
CA PHE A 128 15.84 9.90 27.28
C PHE A 128 16.44 11.30 27.07
N ALA A 129 15.87 12.33 27.71
CA ALA A 129 16.42 13.69 27.69
C ALA A 129 17.84 13.72 28.26
N GLU A 130 18.03 13.08 29.40
CA GLU A 130 19.32 12.94 30.08
C GLU A 130 20.34 12.18 29.22
N LEU A 131 19.92 11.11 28.54
CA LEU A 131 20.76 10.36 27.59
C LEU A 131 21.22 11.22 26.41
N ILE A 132 20.30 11.97 25.79
CA ILE A 132 20.61 12.83 24.66
C ILE A 132 21.60 13.93 25.09
N ARG A 133 21.40 14.53 26.27
CA ARG A 133 22.33 15.53 26.82
C ARG A 133 23.70 14.92 27.08
N ALA A 134 23.77 13.79 27.78
CA ALA A 134 25.04 13.14 28.12
C ALA A 134 25.81 12.71 26.87
N ALA A 135 25.12 12.18 25.86
CA ALA A 135 25.73 11.82 24.59
C ALA A 135 26.29 13.05 23.86
N HIS A 136 25.59 14.18 23.90
CA HIS A 136 26.09 15.44 23.35
C HIS A 136 27.34 15.93 24.10
N GLU A 137 27.31 15.95 25.42
CA GLU A 137 28.45 16.40 26.26
C GLU A 137 29.69 15.51 26.09
N GLN A 138 29.52 14.19 26.00
CA GLN A 138 30.63 13.24 25.86
C GLN A 138 31.24 13.22 24.46
N SER A 139 30.40 13.28 23.42
CA SER A 139 30.87 13.22 22.02
C SER A 139 31.26 14.59 21.45
N GLY A 140 30.84 15.68 22.08
CA GLY A 140 30.95 17.04 21.55
C GLY A 140 30.06 17.32 20.33
N ARG A 141 29.15 16.38 19.98
CA ARG A 141 28.23 16.51 18.84
C ARG A 141 26.81 16.19 19.24
N ARG A 142 25.88 16.94 18.67
CA ARG A 142 24.43 16.74 18.88
C ARG A 142 23.98 15.36 18.41
N ALA A 143 22.98 14.80 19.06
CA ALA A 143 22.51 13.44 18.83
C ALA A 143 21.55 13.29 17.65
N VAL A 144 21.59 12.11 17.05
CA VAL A 144 20.70 11.69 15.98
C VAL A 144 19.72 10.66 16.53
N VAL A 145 18.43 10.83 16.23
CA VAL A 145 17.37 9.89 16.65
C VAL A 145 16.67 9.32 15.42
N LEU A 146 16.68 8.00 15.28
CA LEU A 146 16.05 7.28 14.18
C LEU A 146 15.01 6.33 14.76
N ILE A 147 13.77 6.41 14.27
CA ILE A 147 12.65 5.61 14.77
C ILE A 147 11.99 4.88 13.60
N ASP A 148 12.07 3.56 13.62
CA ASP A 148 11.41 2.67 12.66
C ASP A 148 10.13 2.05 13.26
N GLU A 149 9.14 1.82 12.40
CA GLU A 149 7.81 1.30 12.73
C GLU A 149 7.15 2.02 13.92
N TYR A 150 7.25 3.36 13.95
CA TYR A 150 6.79 4.20 15.08
C TYR A 150 5.31 4.03 15.47
N ASP A 151 4.48 3.58 14.52
CA ASP A 151 3.04 3.41 14.62
C ASP A 151 2.62 1.99 15.00
N LYS A 152 3.54 1.03 14.94
CA LYS A 152 3.26 -0.38 15.25
C LYS A 152 2.61 -0.61 16.62
N PRO A 153 3.04 0.05 17.73
CA PRO A 153 2.38 -0.14 19.03
C PRO A 153 0.90 0.22 19.02
N ILE A 154 0.52 1.24 18.26
CA ILE A 154 -0.88 1.67 18.12
C ILE A 154 -1.64 0.73 17.18
N LEU A 155 -1.03 0.36 16.05
CA LEU A 155 -1.68 -0.50 15.04
C LEU A 155 -2.00 -1.91 15.58
N ASP A 156 -1.14 -2.48 16.41
CA ASP A 156 -1.34 -3.85 16.93
C ASP A 156 -2.59 -3.94 17.83
N VAL A 157 -2.92 -2.87 18.57
CA VAL A 157 -4.08 -2.80 19.49
C VAL A 157 -5.30 -2.09 18.91
N LEU A 158 -5.17 -1.49 17.73
CA LEU A 158 -6.25 -0.80 17.03
C LEU A 158 -7.41 -1.77 16.77
N ASP A 159 -8.61 -1.35 17.14
CA ASP A 159 -9.85 -2.14 17.03
C ASP A 159 -9.84 -3.45 17.86
N VAL A 160 -8.93 -3.55 18.85
CA VAL A 160 -8.82 -4.71 19.77
C VAL A 160 -9.10 -4.28 21.21
N ASP A 161 -8.38 -3.26 21.70
CA ASP A 161 -8.53 -2.73 23.06
C ASP A 161 -8.34 -1.21 23.06
N LYS A 162 -9.45 -0.48 23.16
CA LYS A 162 -9.45 1.00 23.17
C LYS A 162 -8.69 1.60 24.36
N ASN A 163 -8.70 0.93 25.52
CA ASN A 163 -8.00 1.44 26.70
C ASN A 163 -6.49 1.29 26.51
N LEU A 164 -6.05 0.14 25.98
CA LEU A 164 -4.64 -0.09 25.70
C LEU A 164 -4.14 0.79 24.53
N GLU A 165 -4.98 1.03 23.54
CA GLU A 165 -4.71 2.01 22.47
C GLU A 165 -4.47 3.42 23.03
N GLU A 166 -5.33 3.89 23.94
CA GLU A 166 -5.17 5.19 24.59
C GLU A 166 -3.93 5.23 25.51
N GLU A 167 -3.64 4.15 26.23
CA GLU A 167 -2.41 3.99 27.01
C GLU A 167 -1.16 4.15 26.12
N HIS A 168 -1.09 3.40 25.00
CA HIS A 168 0.03 3.49 24.06
C HIS A 168 0.18 4.89 23.46
N ARG A 169 -0.92 5.55 23.08
CA ARG A 169 -0.88 6.94 22.59
C ARG A 169 -0.29 7.89 23.62
N ASN A 170 -0.73 7.79 24.88
CA ASN A 170 -0.27 8.66 25.96
C ASN A 170 1.21 8.41 26.28
N THR A 171 1.64 7.14 26.33
CA THR A 171 3.04 6.77 26.53
C THR A 171 3.93 7.30 25.40
N LEU A 172 3.57 7.09 24.13
CA LEU A 172 4.33 7.64 22.99
C LEU A 172 4.34 9.16 22.98
N LYS A 173 3.21 9.81 23.27
CA LYS A 173 3.12 11.27 23.33
C LYS A 173 4.05 11.86 24.39
N SER A 174 4.07 11.25 25.58
CA SER A 174 4.98 11.64 26.65
C SER A 174 6.44 11.36 26.32
N PHE A 175 6.73 10.31 25.53
CA PHE A 175 8.08 9.96 25.15
C PHE A 175 8.65 10.92 24.09
N TYR A 176 7.87 11.26 23.06
CA TYR A 176 8.35 12.13 21.97
C TYR A 176 8.31 13.63 22.30
N SER A 177 7.55 14.06 23.31
CA SER A 177 7.57 15.47 23.75
C SER A 177 8.98 15.92 24.22
N VAL A 178 9.82 14.97 24.64
CA VAL A 178 11.20 15.18 25.06
C VAL A 178 12.05 15.85 23.98
N PHE A 179 11.78 15.59 22.71
CA PHE A 179 12.57 16.19 21.64
C PHE A 179 12.47 17.72 21.63
N LYS A 180 11.39 18.29 22.19
CA LYS A 180 11.25 19.74 22.35
C LYS A 180 12.20 20.29 23.42
N SER A 181 12.34 19.61 24.56
CA SER A 181 13.26 20.03 25.62
C SER A 181 14.71 19.71 25.29
N ALA A 182 14.96 18.64 24.53
CA ALA A 182 16.29 18.23 24.08
C ALA A 182 16.73 18.89 22.75
N ASP A 183 15.99 19.87 22.22
CA ASP A 183 16.20 20.42 20.87
C ASP A 183 17.64 20.94 20.66
N GLU A 184 18.23 21.60 21.67
CA GLU A 184 19.61 22.10 21.61
C GLU A 184 20.67 20.99 21.49
N HIS A 185 20.33 19.78 21.94
CA HIS A 185 21.18 18.59 21.89
C HIS A 185 20.88 17.68 20.69
N LEU A 186 19.90 18.01 19.84
CA LEU A 186 19.52 17.20 18.68
C LEU A 186 20.12 17.74 17.37
N GLN A 187 20.71 16.84 16.58
CA GLN A 187 21.20 17.10 15.23
C GLN A 187 20.15 16.77 14.18
N PHE A 188 19.52 15.59 14.32
CA PHE A 188 18.61 15.05 13.31
C PHE A 188 17.63 14.06 13.96
N VAL A 189 16.38 14.08 13.54
CA VAL A 189 15.33 13.15 13.96
C VAL A 189 14.57 12.66 12.73
N PHE A 190 14.50 11.35 12.56
CA PHE A 190 13.73 10.73 11.47
C PHE A 190 12.80 9.65 12.03
N LEU A 191 11.53 9.75 11.63
CA LEU A 191 10.50 8.79 12.00
C LEU A 191 9.89 8.19 10.75
N THR A 192 9.69 6.88 10.76
CA THR A 192 9.06 6.18 9.65
C THR A 192 8.14 5.07 10.13
N GLY A 193 7.15 4.75 9.29
CA GLY A 193 6.09 3.79 9.58
C GLY A 193 5.17 3.62 8.38
N VAL A 194 4.02 2.98 8.61
CA VAL A 194 3.02 2.77 7.56
C VAL A 194 2.02 3.92 7.50
N THR A 195 1.57 4.39 8.65
CA THR A 195 0.47 5.33 8.80
C THR A 195 0.90 6.67 9.37
N LYS A 196 0.12 7.73 9.10
CA LYS A 196 0.28 9.10 9.64
C LYS A 196 -0.59 9.33 10.88
N PHE A 197 -1.56 8.47 11.15
CA PHE A 197 -2.58 8.68 12.18
C PHE A 197 -2.00 8.79 13.60
N SER A 198 -0.96 8.04 13.93
CA SER A 198 -0.26 8.19 15.20
C SER A 198 0.36 9.59 15.30
N GLN A 199 0.90 10.16 14.22
CA GLN A 199 1.50 11.50 14.16
C GLN A 199 0.64 12.60 14.81
N VAL A 200 -0.64 12.73 14.43
CA VAL A 200 -1.51 13.85 14.85
C VAL A 200 -1.81 13.81 16.36
N SER A 201 -1.97 12.61 16.92
CA SER A 201 -2.26 12.42 18.35
C SER A 201 -1.01 12.38 19.23
N VAL A 202 0.09 11.84 18.70
CA VAL A 202 1.31 11.51 19.44
C VAL A 202 2.32 12.65 19.42
N PHE A 203 2.34 13.48 18.37
CA PHE A 203 3.30 14.60 18.27
C PHE A 203 2.74 15.95 18.72
N SER A 204 1.57 16.00 19.37
CA SER A 204 1.00 17.26 19.87
C SER A 204 1.87 17.96 20.94
N GLY A 205 2.89 17.27 21.49
CA GLY A 205 3.90 17.82 22.41
C GLY A 205 5.28 18.04 21.79
N PHE A 206 5.44 17.74 20.49
CA PHE A 206 6.69 17.75 19.73
C PHE A 206 6.64 18.84 18.64
N ASN A 207 7.79 19.39 18.23
CA ASN A 207 7.84 20.22 17.02
C ASN A 207 7.39 19.35 15.83
N GLN A 208 6.39 19.82 15.09
CA GLN A 208 5.73 19.00 14.07
C GLN A 208 6.77 18.55 13.01
N PRO A 209 7.00 17.24 12.82
CA PRO A 209 7.99 16.76 11.85
C PRO A 209 7.60 17.23 10.45
N PHE A 210 8.60 17.58 9.62
CA PHE A 210 8.34 17.86 8.22
C PHE A 210 7.98 16.56 7.50
N ASP A 211 6.71 16.42 7.14
CA ASP A 211 6.18 15.25 6.46
C ASP A 211 6.59 15.27 4.97
N ILE A 212 7.51 14.37 4.63
CA ILE A 212 8.03 14.23 3.26
C ILE A 212 7.28 13.17 2.45
N SER A 213 6.24 12.57 3.01
CA SER A 213 5.55 11.41 2.40
C SER A 213 4.96 11.75 1.04
N MET A 214 4.40 12.96 0.88
CA MET A 214 3.88 13.46 -0.41
C MET A 214 4.74 14.54 -1.07
N HIS A 215 5.97 14.72 -0.58
CA HIS A 215 6.85 15.75 -1.09
C HIS A 215 7.53 15.26 -2.38
N GLY A 216 7.29 15.95 -3.50
CA GLY A 216 7.77 15.54 -4.83
C GLY A 216 9.28 15.29 -4.92
N LYS A 217 10.11 16.04 -4.18
CA LYS A 217 11.56 15.81 -4.10
C LYS A 217 11.96 14.42 -3.58
N TYR A 218 11.12 13.82 -2.72
CA TYR A 218 11.43 12.57 -2.00
C TYR A 218 10.51 11.42 -2.39
N GLU A 219 9.76 11.54 -3.49
CA GLU A 219 8.76 10.54 -3.86
C GLU A 219 9.38 9.17 -4.15
N THR A 220 10.58 9.14 -4.75
CA THR A 220 11.35 7.93 -5.06
C THR A 220 12.37 7.57 -3.98
N LEU A 221 12.38 8.24 -2.82
CA LEU A 221 13.32 7.96 -1.71
C LEU A 221 13.23 6.50 -1.23
N CYS A 222 12.05 5.90 -1.35
CA CYS A 222 11.78 4.49 -1.14
C CYS A 222 11.06 3.92 -2.36
N GLY A 223 11.35 2.67 -2.72
CA GLY A 223 10.89 2.05 -3.96
C GLY A 223 11.86 2.25 -5.13
N ILE A 224 11.48 1.69 -6.28
CA ILE A 224 12.28 1.70 -7.51
C ILE A 224 11.52 2.51 -8.54
N SER A 225 12.16 3.52 -9.13
CA SER A 225 11.57 4.30 -10.22
C SER A 225 11.69 3.58 -11.57
N GLN A 226 10.89 4.01 -12.56
CA GLN A 226 11.03 3.50 -13.92
C GLN A 226 12.45 3.63 -14.47
N THR A 227 13.12 4.77 -14.23
CA THR A 227 14.50 4.99 -14.68
C THR A 227 15.47 4.01 -14.04
N GLU A 228 15.29 3.68 -12.76
CA GLU A 228 16.16 2.73 -12.04
C GLU A 228 15.88 1.28 -12.47
N LEU A 229 14.62 0.96 -12.76
CA LEU A 229 14.25 -0.31 -13.39
C LEU A 229 15.02 -0.48 -14.71
N ASP A 230 14.93 0.54 -15.57
CA ASP A 230 15.46 0.49 -16.93
C ASP A 230 17.00 0.55 -16.99
N THR A 231 17.67 1.04 -15.95
CA THR A 231 19.14 1.21 -15.94
C THR A 231 19.87 0.17 -15.10
N VAL A 232 19.29 -0.28 -13.99
CA VAL A 232 19.95 -1.23 -13.08
C VAL A 232 19.55 -2.67 -13.40
N PHE A 233 18.33 -2.89 -13.89
CA PHE A 233 17.76 -4.24 -14.04
C PHE A 233 17.57 -4.67 -15.50
N CYS A 234 18.40 -4.18 -16.43
CA CYS A 234 18.34 -4.64 -17.83
C CYS A 234 18.54 -6.15 -17.97
N GLU A 235 19.62 -6.69 -17.38
CA GLU A 235 19.97 -8.11 -17.52
C GLU A 235 18.89 -9.05 -16.92
N PRO A 236 18.35 -8.79 -15.72
CA PRO A 236 17.27 -9.62 -15.17
C PRO A 236 15.97 -9.58 -16.00
N ILE A 237 15.64 -8.44 -16.61
CA ILE A 237 14.47 -8.33 -17.50
C ILE A 237 14.70 -9.15 -18.77
N GLU A 238 15.92 -9.11 -19.33
CA GLU A 238 16.32 -9.95 -20.47
C GLU A 238 16.22 -11.45 -20.13
N GLU A 239 16.74 -11.85 -18.96
CA GLU A 239 16.66 -13.23 -18.48
C GLU A 239 15.20 -13.72 -18.33
N MET A 240 14.34 -12.88 -17.73
CA MET A 240 12.91 -13.19 -17.62
C MET A 240 12.24 -13.26 -19.00
N SER A 241 12.57 -12.36 -19.92
CA SER A 241 11.99 -12.37 -21.28
C SER A 241 12.27 -13.68 -22.02
N GLY A 242 13.48 -14.22 -21.89
CA GLY A 242 13.85 -15.52 -22.45
C GLY A 242 13.07 -16.68 -21.82
N ARG A 243 12.76 -16.61 -20.52
CA ARG A 243 11.96 -17.63 -19.81
C ARG A 243 10.48 -17.59 -20.18
N TYR A 244 9.94 -16.41 -20.42
CA TYR A 244 8.54 -16.22 -20.80
C TYR A 244 8.31 -16.30 -22.31
N GLU A 245 9.37 -16.50 -23.09
CA GLU A 245 9.33 -16.56 -24.56
C GLU A 245 8.69 -15.32 -25.19
N CYS A 246 8.96 -14.14 -24.60
CA CYS A 246 8.46 -12.86 -25.07
C CYS A 246 9.61 -11.87 -25.32
N SER A 247 9.30 -10.74 -25.94
CA SER A 247 10.26 -9.65 -26.13
C SER A 247 10.59 -8.93 -24.82
N TYR A 248 11.72 -8.24 -24.79
CA TYR A 248 12.13 -7.39 -23.67
C TYR A 248 11.04 -6.37 -23.30
N ASP A 249 10.45 -5.71 -24.29
CA ASP A 249 9.42 -4.69 -24.07
C ASP A 249 8.10 -5.29 -23.55
N GLU A 250 7.74 -6.49 -23.99
CA GLU A 250 6.60 -7.23 -23.43
C GLU A 250 6.84 -7.61 -21.97
N MET A 251 8.02 -8.16 -21.64
CA MET A 251 8.37 -8.49 -20.25
C MET A 251 8.36 -7.24 -19.36
N ARG A 252 8.95 -6.14 -19.83
CA ARG A 252 8.93 -4.86 -19.14
C ARG A 252 7.50 -4.36 -18.91
N SER A 253 6.61 -4.51 -19.88
CA SER A 253 5.20 -4.14 -19.77
C SER A 253 4.45 -5.03 -18.78
N MET A 254 4.74 -6.33 -18.75
CA MET A 254 4.19 -7.27 -17.77
C MET A 254 4.62 -6.91 -16.35
N LEU A 255 5.92 -6.65 -16.13
CA LEU A 255 6.45 -6.19 -14.84
C LEU A 255 5.82 -4.86 -14.40
N LYS A 256 5.67 -3.90 -15.33
CA LYS A 256 5.00 -2.62 -15.06
C LYS A 256 3.55 -2.84 -14.63
N SER A 257 2.78 -3.61 -15.39
CA SER A 257 1.37 -3.89 -15.07
C SER A 257 1.16 -4.57 -13.71
N HIS A 258 2.14 -5.37 -13.27
CA HIS A 258 2.03 -6.17 -12.06
C HIS A 258 2.67 -5.54 -10.82
N TYR A 259 3.73 -4.74 -10.96
CA TYR A 259 4.51 -4.22 -9.82
C TYR A 259 4.63 -2.69 -9.73
N ASP A 260 4.35 -1.95 -10.81
CA ASP A 260 4.37 -0.48 -10.82
C ASP A 260 3.08 0.12 -10.26
N GLY A 261 2.97 1.44 -10.27
CA GLY A 261 1.70 2.14 -10.22
C GLY A 261 1.46 2.83 -8.90
N TYR A 262 2.45 2.89 -8.01
CA TYR A 262 2.41 3.74 -6.84
C TYR A 262 2.86 5.16 -7.17
N HIS A 263 2.01 6.12 -6.85
CA HIS A 263 2.31 7.54 -6.94
C HIS A 263 2.12 8.18 -5.57
N PHE A 264 3.17 8.82 -5.06
CA PHE A 264 3.17 9.42 -3.73
C PHE A 264 2.98 10.94 -3.74
N SER A 265 3.07 11.59 -4.89
CA SER A 265 2.96 13.04 -4.99
C SER A 265 2.19 13.46 -6.24
N LYS A 266 1.84 14.74 -6.32
CA LYS A 266 1.25 15.35 -7.52
C LYS A 266 2.15 15.31 -8.77
N ASN A 267 3.44 14.97 -8.62
CA ASN A 267 4.34 14.80 -9.76
C ASN A 267 4.07 13.47 -10.51
N MET A 268 3.41 12.51 -9.86
CA MET A 268 3.04 11.24 -10.48
C MET A 268 4.23 10.45 -11.05
N THR A 269 5.38 10.46 -10.36
CA THR A 269 6.50 9.59 -10.75
C THR A 269 6.19 8.14 -10.41
N ASP A 270 6.31 7.26 -11.41
CA ASP A 270 6.11 5.82 -11.30
C ASP A 270 7.09 5.18 -10.30
N VAL A 271 6.54 4.54 -9.27
CA VAL A 271 7.30 3.79 -8.26
C VAL A 271 6.81 2.35 -8.15
N TYR A 272 7.76 1.43 -8.25
CA TYR A 272 7.58 0.00 -8.13
C TYR A 272 7.81 -0.46 -6.69
N ASN A 273 7.07 -1.49 -6.29
CA ASN A 273 7.33 -2.19 -5.04
C ASN A 273 8.67 -2.97 -5.14
N PRO A 274 9.70 -2.62 -4.34
CA PRO A 274 11.00 -3.25 -4.48
C PRO A 274 10.99 -4.71 -4.03
N PHE A 275 10.20 -5.08 -3.04
CA PHE A 275 10.14 -6.47 -2.58
C PHE A 275 9.55 -7.40 -3.64
N SER A 276 8.44 -7.01 -4.27
CA SER A 276 7.85 -7.86 -5.32
C SER A 276 8.75 -7.98 -6.54
N LEU A 277 9.31 -6.86 -6.99
CA LEU A 277 10.18 -6.83 -8.15
C LEU A 277 11.46 -7.64 -7.94
N LEU A 278 12.13 -7.50 -6.79
CA LEU A 278 13.34 -8.26 -6.48
C LEU A 278 13.04 -9.77 -6.35
N ASN A 279 11.90 -10.15 -5.78
CA ASN A 279 11.50 -11.57 -5.75
C ASN A 279 11.21 -12.10 -7.15
N ALA A 280 10.57 -11.31 -8.02
CA ALA A 280 10.31 -11.71 -9.40
C ALA A 280 11.61 -11.98 -10.16
N PHE A 281 12.61 -11.11 -10.01
CA PHE A 281 13.92 -11.33 -10.60
C PHE A 281 14.67 -12.52 -9.99
N ALA A 282 14.59 -12.73 -8.68
CA ALA A 282 15.28 -13.84 -8.02
C ALA A 282 14.71 -15.22 -8.40
N THR A 283 13.41 -15.28 -8.69
CA THR A 283 12.68 -16.51 -9.03
C THR A 283 12.46 -16.68 -10.54
N LEU A 284 12.68 -15.61 -11.31
CA LEU A 284 12.29 -15.46 -12.70
C LEU A 284 10.79 -15.71 -12.92
N ASP A 285 9.95 -15.29 -11.97
CA ASP A 285 8.50 -15.53 -12.00
C ASP A 285 7.72 -14.32 -11.48
N ILE A 286 6.74 -13.88 -12.27
CA ILE A 286 5.77 -12.84 -11.89
C ILE A 286 4.70 -13.49 -11.00
N SER A 287 4.67 -13.07 -9.73
CA SER A 287 3.72 -13.55 -8.72
C SER A 287 3.42 -12.46 -7.67
N ASP A 288 2.38 -12.70 -6.87
CA ASP A 288 1.86 -11.81 -5.83
C ASP A 288 2.71 -11.81 -4.52
N TYR A 289 4.01 -11.51 -4.61
CA TYR A 289 4.97 -11.58 -3.50
C TYR A 289 4.65 -10.66 -2.31
N TRP A 290 4.34 -9.39 -2.53
CA TRP A 290 4.00 -8.42 -1.49
C TRP A 290 2.76 -8.88 -0.74
N PHE A 291 1.72 -9.30 -1.45
CA PHE A 291 0.49 -9.80 -0.83
C PHE A 291 0.74 -11.08 -0.02
N LYS A 292 1.49 -12.05 -0.58
CA LYS A 292 1.91 -13.29 0.12
C LYS A 292 2.77 -13.02 1.37
N SER A 293 3.46 -11.88 1.44
CA SER A 293 4.26 -11.49 2.61
C SER A 293 3.41 -11.10 3.84
N GLY A 294 2.09 -11.03 3.66
CA GLY A 294 1.07 -10.92 4.71
C GLY A 294 0.39 -9.55 4.73
N THR A 295 -0.95 -9.60 4.64
CA THR A 295 -1.84 -8.46 4.90
C THR A 295 -1.78 -8.08 6.39
N PRO A 296 -1.67 -6.79 6.73
CA PRO A 296 -1.74 -6.36 8.13
C PRO A 296 -3.07 -6.78 8.77
N THR A 297 -3.00 -7.42 9.93
CA THR A 297 -4.18 -7.94 10.64
C THR A 297 -5.16 -6.84 11.00
N TYR A 298 -4.69 -5.64 11.33
CA TYR A 298 -5.54 -4.49 11.61
C TYR A 298 -6.43 -4.11 10.41
N LEU A 299 -5.93 -4.24 9.17
CA LEU A 299 -6.71 -3.91 7.98
C LEU A 299 -7.80 -4.95 7.72
N ILE A 300 -7.49 -6.23 7.95
CA ILE A 300 -8.48 -7.31 7.87
C ILE A 300 -9.61 -7.06 8.88
N ARG A 301 -9.25 -6.70 10.13
CA ARG A 301 -10.22 -6.37 11.18
C ARG A 301 -11.08 -5.17 10.77
N LEU A 302 -10.46 -4.10 10.29
CA LEU A 302 -11.17 -2.89 9.90
C LEU A 302 -12.19 -3.18 8.78
N LEU A 303 -11.76 -3.89 7.72
CA LEU A 303 -12.62 -4.27 6.60
C LEU A 303 -13.73 -5.27 6.97
N SER A 304 -13.56 -6.05 8.04
CA SER A 304 -14.61 -6.96 8.52
C SER A 304 -15.77 -6.25 9.21
N HIS A 305 -15.58 -4.99 9.60
CA HIS A 305 -16.57 -4.17 10.32
C HIS A 305 -17.07 -2.96 9.53
N THR A 306 -16.58 -2.75 8.30
CA THR A 306 -17.01 -1.60 7.47
C THR A 306 -18.24 -1.98 6.64
N ASP A 307 -19.30 -1.17 6.72
CA ASP A 307 -20.49 -1.25 5.85
C ASP A 307 -20.29 -0.56 4.48
N GLU A 308 -19.13 0.07 4.26
CA GLU A 308 -18.80 0.71 2.98
C GLU A 308 -18.39 -0.32 1.94
N ASN A 309 -18.96 -0.17 0.76
CA ASN A 309 -18.65 -1.00 -0.39
C ASN A 309 -17.41 -0.45 -1.12
N MET A 310 -16.52 -1.33 -1.58
CA MET A 310 -15.28 -0.94 -2.28
C MET A 310 -15.47 -0.11 -3.57
N ASP A 311 -16.63 -0.18 -4.22
CA ASP A 311 -16.98 0.69 -5.36
C ASP A 311 -17.29 2.13 -4.95
N GLU A 312 -17.51 2.37 -3.65
CA GLU A 312 -17.71 3.70 -3.09
C GLU A 312 -16.39 4.41 -2.74
N ILE A 313 -15.27 3.67 -2.69
CA ILE A 313 -13.95 4.14 -2.24
C ILE A 313 -12.93 4.26 -3.40
N THR A 314 -13.12 3.51 -4.49
CA THR A 314 -12.14 3.40 -5.58
C THR A 314 -12.61 4.12 -6.85
N GLY A 315 -11.67 4.58 -7.68
CA GLY A 315 -11.98 5.28 -8.93
C GLY A 315 -12.64 6.65 -8.71
N ARG A 316 -12.43 7.26 -7.54
CA ARG A 316 -13.03 8.55 -7.15
C ARG A 316 -11.98 9.57 -6.77
N TYR A 317 -12.36 10.85 -6.91
CA TYR A 317 -11.53 11.95 -6.50
C TYR A 317 -11.80 12.33 -5.04
N TYR A 318 -10.72 12.51 -4.28
CA TYR A 318 -10.73 12.89 -2.88
C TYR A 318 -9.85 14.12 -2.66
N SER A 319 -10.20 14.94 -1.67
CA SER A 319 -9.27 15.93 -1.11
C SER A 319 -8.15 15.23 -0.34
N ALA A 320 -7.01 15.91 -0.20
CA ALA A 320 -5.84 15.35 0.49
C ALA A 320 -6.16 14.97 1.95
N GLU A 321 -6.98 15.78 2.61
CA GLU A 321 -7.36 15.63 4.01
C GLU A 321 -8.13 14.33 4.28
N GLU A 322 -8.89 13.83 3.30
CA GLU A 322 -9.72 12.62 3.41
C GLU A 322 -8.91 11.32 3.49
N PHE A 323 -7.68 11.29 2.96
CA PHE A 323 -6.86 10.06 2.93
C PHE A 323 -5.50 10.21 3.64
N ILE A 324 -5.10 11.43 4.03
CA ILE A 324 -3.84 11.71 4.73
C ILE A 324 -4.06 11.99 6.22
N ASP A 325 -4.93 12.96 6.53
CA ASP A 325 -4.96 13.60 7.85
C ASP A 325 -6.05 13.05 8.78
N TYR A 326 -7.02 12.33 8.23
CA TYR A 326 -8.18 11.88 8.98
C TYR A 326 -7.84 10.76 9.99
N LYS A 327 -8.44 10.84 11.18
CA LYS A 327 -8.41 9.76 12.18
C LYS A 327 -9.21 8.59 11.64
N ALA A 328 -8.56 7.59 11.05
CA ALA A 328 -9.27 6.42 10.58
C ALA A 328 -10.10 5.80 11.71
N THR A 329 -11.39 5.67 11.46
CA THR A 329 -12.32 4.89 12.27
C THR A 329 -12.78 3.71 11.44
N VAL A 330 -13.44 2.74 12.07
CA VAL A 330 -14.15 1.67 11.36
C VAL A 330 -15.11 2.22 10.30
N GLU A 331 -15.65 3.42 10.54
CA GLU A 331 -16.60 4.13 9.68
C GLU A 331 -15.93 4.87 8.51
N GLN A 332 -14.61 5.11 8.55
CA GLN A 332 -13.86 5.83 7.50
C GLN A 332 -12.51 5.14 7.22
N PRO A 333 -12.51 4.04 6.46
CA PRO A 333 -11.35 3.18 6.21
C PRO A 333 -10.32 3.78 5.24
N LEU A 334 -10.72 4.76 4.43
CA LEU A 334 -9.94 5.26 3.28
C LEU A 334 -8.48 5.61 3.61
N PRO A 335 -8.17 6.39 4.68
CA PRO A 335 -6.78 6.68 5.04
C PRO A 335 -5.95 5.42 5.29
N MET A 336 -6.53 4.40 5.93
CA MET A 336 -5.81 3.15 6.21
C MET A 336 -5.54 2.37 4.95
N ILE A 337 -6.52 2.29 4.04
CA ILE A 337 -6.37 1.58 2.76
C ILE A 337 -5.28 2.23 1.90
N TYR A 338 -5.29 3.57 1.79
CA TYR A 338 -4.25 4.32 1.06
C TYR A 338 -2.87 4.17 1.71
N GLN A 339 -2.74 4.49 3.00
CA GLN A 339 -1.44 4.53 3.69
C GLN A 339 -0.79 3.14 3.78
N SER A 340 -1.59 2.07 3.84
CA SER A 340 -1.09 0.70 3.80
C SER A 340 -0.74 0.18 2.39
N GLY A 341 -1.00 0.98 1.35
CA GLY A 341 -0.57 0.72 -0.03
C GLY A 341 -1.55 -0.09 -0.87
N TYR A 342 -2.82 -0.18 -0.46
CA TYR A 342 -3.87 -0.82 -1.27
C TYR A 342 -4.52 0.12 -2.27
N LEU A 343 -4.47 1.43 -2.00
CA LEU A 343 -4.79 2.47 -2.96
C LEU A 343 -3.61 3.42 -3.13
N THR A 344 -3.59 4.10 -4.25
CA THR A 344 -2.59 5.10 -4.60
C THR A 344 -3.21 6.18 -5.48
N ILE A 345 -2.47 7.26 -5.71
CA ILE A 345 -2.91 8.36 -6.57
C ILE A 345 -2.83 7.87 -8.02
N LYS A 346 -3.88 8.06 -8.82
CA LYS A 346 -3.89 7.76 -10.27
C LYS A 346 -4.00 9.00 -11.14
N ASP A 347 -4.47 10.11 -10.58
CA ASP A 347 -4.56 11.41 -11.23
C ASP A 347 -4.64 12.52 -10.19
N PHE A 348 -4.27 13.74 -10.59
CA PHE A 348 -4.39 14.94 -9.77
C PHE A 348 -5.05 16.08 -10.55
N ASN A 349 -6.24 16.48 -10.11
CA ASN A 349 -6.94 17.61 -10.69
C ASN A 349 -6.44 18.92 -10.06
N LEU A 350 -5.50 19.60 -10.72
CA LEU A 350 -4.90 20.85 -10.25
C LEU A 350 -5.92 21.94 -9.92
N ARG A 351 -6.98 22.07 -10.72
CA ARG A 351 -7.98 23.14 -10.54
C ARG A 351 -8.83 22.94 -9.30
N ARG A 352 -9.20 21.69 -9.01
CA ARG A 352 -10.06 21.33 -7.86
C ARG A 352 -9.26 20.92 -6.63
N ASN A 353 -7.95 20.73 -6.77
CA ASN A 353 -7.05 20.24 -5.72
C ASN A 353 -7.51 18.90 -5.13
N ILE A 354 -7.86 17.95 -6.00
CA ILE A 354 -8.36 16.61 -5.63
C ILE A 354 -7.58 15.53 -6.38
N PHE A 355 -7.45 14.37 -5.75
CA PHE A 355 -6.65 13.23 -6.18
C PHE A 355 -7.56 12.05 -6.50
N LEU A 356 -7.42 11.46 -7.68
CA LEU A 356 -8.08 10.21 -8.03
C LEU A 356 -7.35 9.07 -7.32
N LEU A 357 -8.08 8.24 -6.56
CA LEU A 357 -7.51 7.06 -5.90
C LEU A 357 -8.02 5.77 -6.55
N ASP A 358 -7.11 4.84 -6.84
CA ASP A 358 -7.43 3.48 -7.29
C ASP A 358 -6.27 2.53 -6.91
N TYR A 359 -6.38 1.26 -7.29
CA TYR A 359 -5.35 0.26 -7.08
C TYR A 359 -4.05 0.62 -7.82
N PRO A 360 -2.87 0.35 -7.21
CA PRO A 360 -1.59 0.59 -7.86
C PRO A 360 -1.40 -0.31 -9.08
N ASN A 361 -1.56 -1.62 -8.90
CA ASN A 361 -1.29 -2.66 -9.91
C ASN A 361 -2.15 -3.91 -9.73
N ASN A 362 -1.96 -4.86 -10.64
CA ASN A 362 -2.65 -6.14 -10.65
C ASN A 362 -2.36 -7.02 -9.42
N GLU A 363 -1.14 -7.01 -8.88
CA GLU A 363 -0.81 -7.76 -7.65
C GLU A 363 -1.71 -7.31 -6.48
N VAL A 364 -1.73 -6.01 -6.21
CA VAL A 364 -2.48 -5.44 -5.08
C VAL A 364 -3.97 -5.53 -5.33
N LYS A 365 -4.44 -5.19 -6.54
CA LYS A 365 -5.84 -5.29 -6.94
C LYS A 365 -6.38 -6.71 -6.72
N LYS A 366 -5.66 -7.71 -7.21
CA LYS A 366 -6.01 -9.13 -7.06
C LYS A 366 -6.05 -9.53 -5.59
N GLY A 367 -4.98 -9.28 -4.84
CA GLY A 367 -4.88 -9.66 -3.44
C GLY A 367 -5.98 -9.01 -2.59
N PHE A 368 -6.17 -7.71 -2.74
CA PHE A 368 -7.12 -6.94 -1.94
C PHE A 368 -8.58 -7.29 -2.22
N LEU A 369 -8.96 -7.31 -3.51
CA LEU A 369 -10.32 -7.68 -3.89
C LEU A 369 -10.63 -9.11 -3.47
N SER A 370 -9.64 -10.00 -3.49
CA SER A 370 -9.85 -11.38 -3.05
C SER A 370 -10.07 -11.46 -1.54
N LEU A 371 -9.33 -10.70 -0.74
CA LEU A 371 -9.57 -10.58 0.70
C LEU A 371 -10.97 -10.07 1.00
N VAL A 372 -11.38 -8.99 0.33
CA VAL A 372 -12.73 -8.41 0.47
C VAL A 372 -13.80 -9.41 0.04
N ALA A 373 -13.62 -10.07 -1.10
CA ALA A 373 -14.56 -11.05 -1.63
C ALA A 373 -14.69 -12.29 -0.73
N SER A 374 -13.59 -12.79 -0.16
CA SER A 374 -13.63 -13.92 0.78
C SER A 374 -14.45 -13.59 2.03
N ASN A 375 -14.31 -12.38 2.57
CA ASN A 375 -15.13 -11.90 3.69
C ASN A 375 -16.59 -11.69 3.28
N TYR A 376 -16.80 -11.08 2.11
CA TYR A 376 -18.13 -10.72 1.61
C TYR A 376 -18.99 -11.93 1.20
N PHE A 377 -18.39 -12.96 0.58
CA PHE A 377 -19.10 -14.16 0.16
C PHE A 377 -19.07 -15.28 1.20
N ASN A 378 -18.22 -15.18 2.23
CA ASN A 378 -17.95 -16.22 3.22
C ASN A 378 -17.63 -17.60 2.59
N THR A 379 -16.97 -17.61 1.43
CA THR A 379 -16.54 -18.84 0.75
C THR A 379 -15.04 -19.01 0.90
N ARG A 380 -14.63 -20.09 1.57
CA ARG A 380 -13.24 -20.25 2.04
C ARG A 380 -12.24 -20.71 0.97
N GLU A 381 -12.65 -21.36 -0.12
CA GLU A 381 -11.67 -22.09 -0.96
C GLU A 381 -11.83 -22.04 -2.50
N SER A 382 -12.84 -21.37 -3.09
CA SER A 382 -13.14 -21.57 -4.53
C SER A 382 -13.21 -20.30 -5.42
N ILE A 383 -13.21 -19.10 -4.83
CA ILE A 383 -13.38 -17.84 -5.60
C ILE A 383 -12.30 -17.70 -6.70
N TYR A 384 -11.04 -18.02 -6.40
CA TYR A 384 -9.92 -17.87 -7.34
C TYR A 384 -10.01 -18.76 -8.59
N SER A 385 -10.33 -20.04 -8.40
CA SER A 385 -10.46 -20.99 -9.51
C SER A 385 -11.57 -20.55 -10.45
N TRP A 386 -12.69 -20.13 -9.85
CA TRP A 386 -13.83 -19.66 -10.60
C TRP A 386 -13.53 -18.36 -11.37
N ILE A 387 -12.95 -17.33 -10.75
CA ILE A 387 -12.61 -16.06 -11.44
C ILE A 387 -11.68 -16.32 -12.61
N ARG A 388 -10.63 -17.14 -12.40
CA ARG A 388 -9.67 -17.44 -13.45
C ARG A 388 -10.34 -18.15 -14.64
N ASN A 389 -11.21 -19.12 -14.35
CA ASN A 389 -11.97 -19.80 -15.37
C ASN A 389 -12.93 -18.83 -16.10
N ALA A 390 -13.63 -17.98 -15.35
CA ALA A 390 -14.52 -16.96 -15.90
C ALA A 390 -13.78 -15.99 -16.85
N ALA A 391 -12.58 -15.54 -16.47
CA ALA A 391 -11.75 -14.72 -17.34
C ALA A 391 -11.35 -15.44 -18.63
N PHE A 392 -10.89 -16.70 -18.55
CA PHE A 392 -10.54 -17.49 -19.73
C PHE A 392 -11.75 -17.82 -20.61
N GLN A 393 -12.93 -18.04 -20.03
CA GLN A 393 -14.16 -18.23 -20.79
C GLN A 393 -14.52 -16.97 -21.60
N LEU A 394 -14.33 -15.78 -21.03
CA LEU A 394 -14.49 -14.52 -21.77
C LEU A 394 -13.36 -14.31 -22.79
N GLU A 395 -12.12 -14.70 -22.49
CA GLU A 395 -11.02 -14.64 -23.44
C GLU A 395 -11.26 -15.55 -24.67
N ASP A 396 -11.78 -16.75 -24.44
CA ASP A 396 -12.07 -17.77 -25.46
C ASP A 396 -13.39 -17.57 -26.21
N GLY A 397 -14.25 -16.62 -25.82
CA GLY A 397 -15.58 -16.45 -26.43
C GLY A 397 -16.66 -17.44 -25.94
N LYS A 398 -16.43 -18.15 -24.84
CA LYS A 398 -17.32 -19.20 -24.28
C LYS A 398 -18.38 -18.60 -23.33
N ILE A 399 -19.30 -17.84 -23.90
CA ILE A 399 -20.30 -17.06 -23.14
C ILE A 399 -21.27 -17.95 -22.36
N GLU A 400 -21.71 -19.07 -22.92
CA GLU A 400 -22.63 -19.97 -22.21
C GLU A 400 -21.94 -20.67 -21.02
N ASP A 401 -20.65 -20.99 -21.15
CA ASP A 401 -19.87 -21.55 -20.03
C ASP A 401 -19.68 -20.50 -18.93
N PHE A 402 -19.43 -19.23 -19.31
CA PHE A 402 -19.38 -18.10 -18.40
C PHE A 402 -20.71 -17.90 -17.65
N ARG A 403 -21.83 -17.86 -18.37
CA ARG A 403 -23.18 -17.77 -17.79
C ARG A 403 -23.43 -18.90 -16.80
N THR A 404 -23.15 -20.13 -17.20
CA THR A 404 -23.34 -21.33 -16.36
C THR A 404 -22.49 -21.25 -15.10
N GLY A 405 -21.21 -20.89 -15.26
CA GLY A 405 -20.28 -20.70 -14.16
C GLY A 405 -20.73 -19.62 -13.20
N LEU A 406 -21.15 -18.45 -13.70
CA LEU A 406 -21.63 -17.34 -12.88
C LEU A 406 -22.89 -17.70 -12.11
N THR A 407 -23.84 -18.38 -12.76
CA THR A 407 -25.06 -18.87 -12.10
C THR A 407 -24.73 -19.84 -10.96
N SER A 408 -23.83 -20.80 -11.21
CA SER A 408 -23.40 -21.77 -10.22
C SER A 408 -22.67 -21.13 -9.03
N PHE A 409 -21.77 -20.17 -9.30
CA PHE A 409 -21.04 -19.43 -8.27
C PHE A 409 -22.00 -18.68 -7.35
N LEU A 410 -22.93 -17.93 -7.93
CA LEU A 410 -23.91 -17.14 -7.18
C LEU A 410 -24.83 -18.05 -6.35
N ALA A 411 -25.25 -19.18 -6.92
CA ALA A 411 -26.10 -20.16 -6.22
C ALA A 411 -25.45 -20.71 -4.94
N GLY A 412 -24.11 -20.79 -4.91
CA GLY A 412 -23.33 -21.23 -3.74
C GLY A 412 -23.25 -20.22 -2.59
N ILE A 413 -23.67 -18.97 -2.79
CA ILE A 413 -23.63 -17.93 -1.74
C ILE A 413 -24.78 -18.16 -0.73
N PRO A 414 -24.51 -18.21 0.60
CA PRO A 414 -25.56 -18.43 1.59
C PRO A 414 -26.67 -17.38 1.55
N TYR A 415 -27.93 -17.82 1.68
CA TYR A 415 -29.12 -16.94 1.69
C TYR A 415 -29.08 -15.84 2.77
N ILE A 416 -28.40 -16.08 3.90
CA ILE A 416 -28.26 -15.11 5.00
C ILE A 416 -27.54 -13.84 4.52
N MET A 417 -26.59 -13.95 3.58
CA MET A 417 -25.87 -12.81 3.04
C MET A 417 -26.75 -11.95 2.11
N ARG A 418 -27.86 -12.52 1.63
CA ARG A 418 -28.80 -11.92 0.68
C ARG A 418 -30.01 -11.26 1.36
N ARG A 419 -30.29 -11.58 2.64
CA ARG A 419 -31.40 -10.97 3.36
C ARG A 419 -31.13 -9.50 3.59
N LYS A 420 -31.93 -8.67 2.95
CA LYS A 420 -31.94 -7.22 3.10
C LYS A 420 -33.38 -6.77 3.31
N GLU A 421 -33.58 -5.79 4.19
CA GLU A 421 -34.90 -5.43 4.69
C GLU A 421 -35.74 -4.77 3.59
N ASN A 422 -35.08 -3.99 2.72
CA ASN A 422 -35.73 -3.17 1.70
C ASN A 422 -35.13 -3.34 0.29
N GLU A 423 -35.90 -2.96 -0.74
CA GLU A 423 -35.52 -3.07 -2.16
C GLU A 423 -34.20 -2.36 -2.48
N ARG A 424 -33.99 -1.16 -1.95
CA ARG A 424 -32.76 -0.38 -2.11
C ARG A 424 -31.52 -1.13 -1.62
N GLU A 425 -31.64 -1.89 -0.54
CA GLU A 425 -30.52 -2.66 0.01
C GLU A 425 -30.24 -3.91 -0.83
N ARG A 426 -31.28 -4.53 -1.41
CA ARG A 426 -31.12 -5.64 -2.37
C ARG A 426 -30.40 -5.17 -3.64
N GLU A 427 -30.77 -4.00 -4.16
CA GLU A 427 -30.10 -3.40 -5.32
C GLU A 427 -28.64 -3.04 -5.03
N ARG A 428 -28.35 -2.41 -3.87
CA ARG A 428 -26.96 -2.13 -3.45
C ARG A 428 -26.12 -3.39 -3.29
N TYR A 429 -26.67 -4.42 -2.64
CA TYR A 429 -26.01 -5.73 -2.50
C TYR A 429 -25.70 -6.35 -3.86
N PHE A 430 -26.65 -6.26 -4.80
CA PHE A 430 -26.48 -6.78 -6.14
C PHE A 430 -25.39 -6.04 -6.93
N GLN A 431 -25.47 -4.71 -6.99
CA GLN A 431 -24.49 -3.87 -7.68
C GLN A 431 -23.08 -4.12 -7.14
N TYR A 432 -22.93 -4.21 -5.81
CA TYR A 432 -21.63 -4.46 -5.20
C TYR A 432 -21.08 -5.86 -5.46
N THR A 433 -21.93 -6.89 -5.39
CA THR A 433 -21.56 -8.27 -5.73
C THR A 433 -20.98 -8.35 -7.14
N PHE A 434 -21.65 -7.68 -8.07
CA PHE A 434 -21.24 -7.66 -9.46
C PHE A 434 -19.94 -6.88 -9.67
N TYR A 435 -19.84 -5.69 -9.06
CA TYR A 435 -18.63 -4.90 -9.05
C TYR A 435 -17.42 -5.73 -8.58
N LEU A 436 -17.54 -6.45 -7.45
CA LEU A 436 -16.46 -7.28 -6.93
C LEU A 436 -16.06 -8.38 -7.93
N ILE A 437 -17.03 -9.11 -8.49
CA ILE A 437 -16.78 -10.16 -9.47
C ILE A 437 -16.05 -9.61 -10.71
N MET A 438 -16.54 -8.51 -11.28
CA MET A 438 -15.93 -7.94 -12.48
C MET A 438 -14.57 -7.34 -12.21
N ARG A 439 -14.39 -6.66 -11.07
CA ARG A 439 -13.07 -6.16 -10.67
C ARG A 439 -12.08 -7.29 -10.45
N LEU A 440 -12.52 -8.46 -9.98
CA LEU A 440 -11.68 -9.64 -9.88
C LEU A 440 -11.34 -10.25 -11.25
N ILE A 441 -12.30 -10.33 -12.17
CA ILE A 441 -12.07 -10.77 -13.56
C ILE A 441 -11.10 -9.83 -14.27
N SER A 442 -11.21 -8.53 -14.02
CA SER A 442 -10.36 -7.48 -14.61
C SER A 442 -8.89 -7.48 -14.19
N VAL A 443 -8.49 -8.43 -13.34
CA VAL A 443 -7.07 -8.74 -13.12
C VAL A 443 -6.48 -9.47 -14.33
N TYR A 444 -7.32 -10.22 -15.06
CA TYR A 444 -6.94 -11.07 -16.18
C TYR A 444 -7.36 -10.49 -17.54
N THR A 445 -8.31 -9.55 -17.55
CA THR A 445 -8.83 -8.90 -18.77
C THR A 445 -8.80 -7.38 -18.64
N VAL A 446 -8.88 -6.67 -19.77
CA VAL A 446 -9.11 -5.22 -19.73
C VAL A 446 -10.56 -4.99 -19.30
N TYR A 447 -10.76 -4.15 -18.29
CA TYR A 447 -12.08 -3.80 -17.76
C TYR A 447 -12.20 -2.31 -17.70
N ILE A 448 -13.30 -1.81 -18.25
CA ILE A 448 -13.56 -0.39 -18.29
C ILE A 448 -14.98 -0.14 -17.78
N GLU A 449 -15.08 0.48 -16.60
CA GLU A 449 -16.30 1.17 -16.19
C GLU A 449 -16.33 2.52 -16.93
N LYS A 450 -17.16 2.65 -17.96
CA LYS A 450 -17.27 3.89 -18.74
C LYS A 450 -18.48 4.70 -18.31
N LEU A 451 -18.22 5.96 -17.94
CA LEU A 451 -19.20 7.03 -18.03
C LEU A 451 -19.24 7.49 -19.49
N GLN A 452 -20.35 7.23 -20.19
CA GLN A 452 -20.55 7.71 -21.56
C GLN A 452 -21.54 8.89 -21.58
N SER A 453 -21.51 9.68 -22.65
CA SER A 453 -22.31 10.90 -22.82
C SER A 453 -23.84 10.67 -22.75
N GLN A 454 -24.30 9.43 -22.91
CA GLN A 454 -25.71 9.04 -22.93
C GLN A 454 -26.15 8.20 -21.71
N GLY A 455 -25.22 7.80 -20.83
CA GLY A 455 -25.50 6.94 -19.67
C GLY A 455 -24.25 6.25 -19.12
N ARG A 456 -24.39 5.55 -17.98
CA ARG A 456 -23.35 4.66 -17.44
C ARG A 456 -23.63 3.25 -17.96
N VAL A 457 -22.68 2.67 -18.69
CA VAL A 457 -22.70 1.23 -18.97
C VAL A 457 -22.25 0.51 -17.71
N ASP A 458 -22.92 -0.60 -17.36
CA ASP A 458 -22.61 -1.29 -16.12
C ASP A 458 -21.22 -1.95 -16.17
N CYS A 459 -20.88 -2.60 -17.29
CA CYS A 459 -19.58 -3.23 -17.46
C CYS A 459 -19.21 -3.42 -18.93
N ILE A 460 -17.95 -3.11 -19.25
CA ILE A 460 -17.32 -3.54 -20.50
C ILE A 460 -16.09 -4.37 -20.16
N VAL A 461 -16.01 -5.56 -20.76
CA VAL A 461 -14.83 -6.42 -20.73
C VAL A 461 -14.23 -6.48 -22.12
N GLU A 462 -12.95 -6.16 -22.22
CA GLU A 462 -12.17 -6.19 -23.44
C GLU A 462 -11.12 -7.30 -23.34
N THR A 463 -11.11 -8.17 -24.34
CA THR A 463 -10.10 -9.22 -24.54
C THR A 463 -9.38 -9.00 -25.87
N PRO A 464 -8.34 -9.77 -26.22
CA PRO A 464 -7.65 -9.63 -27.50
C PRO A 464 -8.59 -9.76 -28.71
N ASP A 465 -9.58 -10.64 -28.64
CA ASP A 465 -10.46 -10.98 -29.76
C ASP A 465 -11.93 -10.54 -29.60
N TYR A 466 -12.35 -10.18 -28.38
CA TYR A 466 -13.76 -9.93 -28.06
C TYR A 466 -13.97 -8.65 -27.24
N VAL A 467 -15.14 -8.05 -27.40
CA VAL A 467 -15.64 -6.95 -26.57
C VAL A 467 -17.00 -7.35 -26.02
N TYR A 468 -17.14 -7.41 -24.70
CA TYR A 468 -18.39 -7.75 -24.03
C TYR A 468 -18.98 -6.49 -23.39
N ILE A 469 -20.21 -6.16 -23.76
CA ILE A 469 -20.96 -5.05 -23.18
C ILE A 469 -22.08 -5.65 -22.36
N PHE A 470 -21.98 -5.51 -21.04
CA PHE A 470 -22.96 -6.03 -20.11
C PHE A 470 -23.89 -4.94 -19.59
N GLU A 471 -25.17 -5.28 -19.49
CA GLU A 471 -26.19 -4.50 -18.80
C GLU A 471 -26.97 -5.43 -17.86
N PHE A 472 -27.11 -5.00 -16.60
CA PHE A 472 -27.71 -5.79 -15.55
C PHE A 472 -29.07 -5.27 -15.15
N LYS A 473 -29.97 -6.19 -14.79
CA LYS A 473 -31.27 -5.86 -14.20
C LYS A 473 -31.54 -6.71 -12.96
N LEU A 474 -32.13 -6.08 -11.95
CA LEU A 474 -32.73 -6.76 -10.81
C LEU A 474 -34.23 -6.96 -11.09
N ASP A 475 -34.71 -8.21 -11.05
CA ASP A 475 -36.12 -8.59 -11.23
C ASP A 475 -36.80 -8.06 -12.52
N GLY A 476 -36.03 -7.74 -13.56
CA GLY A 476 -36.50 -7.27 -14.88
C GLY A 476 -36.43 -8.34 -15.98
N THR A 477 -36.18 -7.94 -17.22
CA THR A 477 -35.98 -8.86 -18.37
C THR A 477 -34.68 -8.63 -19.13
N ALA A 478 -34.10 -9.68 -19.73
CA ALA A 478 -32.85 -9.56 -20.47
C ALA A 478 -33.06 -8.74 -21.76
N CYS A 479 -34.26 -8.79 -22.34
CA CYS A 479 -34.66 -7.96 -23.46
C CYS A 479 -34.60 -6.46 -23.15
N GLU A 480 -35.02 -6.03 -21.94
CA GLU A 480 -34.93 -4.63 -21.52
C GLU A 480 -33.48 -4.18 -21.38
N ALA A 481 -32.60 -5.04 -20.85
CA ALA A 481 -31.18 -4.78 -20.73
C ALA A 481 -30.53 -4.60 -22.12
N ILE A 482 -30.77 -5.54 -23.04
CA ILE A 482 -30.29 -5.44 -24.43
C ILE A 482 -30.84 -4.20 -25.13
N ARG A 483 -32.12 -3.87 -24.95
CA ARG A 483 -32.73 -2.66 -25.50
C ARG A 483 -31.99 -1.41 -25.00
N GLN A 484 -31.66 -1.35 -23.71
CA GLN A 484 -30.91 -0.25 -23.15
C GLN A 484 -29.50 -0.13 -23.77
N ILE A 485 -28.78 -1.23 -23.94
CA ILE A 485 -27.46 -1.23 -24.63
C ILE A 485 -27.60 -0.61 -26.03
N ASN A 486 -28.63 -1.01 -26.77
CA ASN A 486 -28.89 -0.54 -28.13
C ASN A 486 -29.31 0.94 -28.17
N GLU A 487 -30.27 1.35 -27.34
CA GLU A 487 -30.78 2.74 -27.29
C GLU A 487 -29.71 3.73 -26.84
N LYS A 488 -28.84 3.33 -25.92
CA LYS A 488 -27.74 4.17 -25.43
C LYS A 488 -26.52 4.19 -26.34
N GLY A 489 -26.46 3.29 -27.32
CA GLY A 489 -25.39 3.23 -28.31
C GLY A 489 -24.04 2.82 -27.73
N TYR A 490 -24.01 2.01 -26.67
CA TYR A 490 -22.76 1.63 -25.99
C TYR A 490 -21.75 0.93 -26.90
N ALA A 491 -22.22 0.27 -27.97
CA ALA A 491 -21.38 -0.40 -28.96
C ALA A 491 -20.76 0.54 -30.02
N LEU A 492 -21.19 1.81 -30.11
CA LEU A 492 -20.78 2.73 -31.19
C LEU A 492 -19.27 3.00 -31.22
N GLU A 493 -18.63 3.05 -30.06
CA GLU A 493 -17.18 3.27 -29.94
C GLU A 493 -16.36 2.15 -30.60
N TYR A 494 -16.92 0.95 -30.65
CA TYR A 494 -16.29 -0.24 -31.23
C TYR A 494 -16.69 -0.46 -32.70
N SER A 495 -17.35 0.51 -33.33
CA SER A 495 -17.83 0.38 -34.72
C SER A 495 -16.73 0.12 -35.76
N SER A 496 -15.50 0.56 -35.49
CA SER A 496 -14.30 0.29 -36.29
C SER A 496 -13.37 -0.77 -35.66
N ASP A 497 -13.79 -1.41 -34.58
CA ASP A 497 -13.02 -2.44 -33.90
C ASP A 497 -13.05 -3.74 -34.72
N LYS A 498 -11.93 -4.47 -34.73
CA LYS A 498 -11.83 -5.76 -35.44
C LYS A 498 -12.32 -6.92 -34.58
N ARG A 499 -12.42 -6.72 -33.26
CA ARG A 499 -12.89 -7.71 -32.28
C ARG A 499 -14.38 -7.96 -32.44
N ARG A 500 -14.82 -9.15 -32.09
CA ARG A 500 -16.25 -9.48 -32.08
C ARG A 500 -16.93 -8.90 -30.85
N ILE A 501 -17.98 -8.12 -31.07
CA ILE A 501 -18.74 -7.47 -30.01
C ILE A 501 -19.91 -8.37 -29.61
N TYR A 502 -20.08 -8.59 -28.31
CA TYR A 502 -21.23 -9.23 -27.71
C TYR A 502 -21.97 -8.26 -26.81
N LYS A 503 -23.29 -8.16 -26.98
CA LYS A 503 -24.17 -7.42 -26.06
C LYS A 503 -24.86 -8.42 -25.16
N ILE A 504 -24.75 -8.24 -23.85
CA ILE A 504 -25.23 -9.21 -22.88
C ILE A 504 -26.18 -8.51 -21.91
N GLY A 505 -27.44 -8.94 -21.93
CA GLY A 505 -28.43 -8.59 -20.92
C GLY A 505 -28.52 -9.71 -19.88
N ALA A 506 -28.20 -9.42 -18.63
CA ALA A 506 -28.23 -10.40 -17.55
C ALA A 506 -29.17 -9.95 -16.42
N VAL A 507 -30.18 -10.78 -16.14
CA VAL A 507 -31.19 -10.49 -15.10
C VAL A 507 -30.94 -11.35 -13.89
N PHE A 508 -31.00 -10.73 -12.73
CA PHE A 508 -30.86 -11.38 -11.44
C PHE A 508 -32.19 -11.38 -10.71
N SER A 509 -32.50 -12.50 -10.10
CA SER A 509 -33.67 -12.61 -9.22
C SER A 509 -33.26 -12.25 -7.80
N SER A 510 -33.94 -11.28 -7.20
CA SER A 510 -33.75 -10.92 -5.79
C SER A 510 -34.20 -12.03 -4.83
N GLU A 511 -35.08 -12.92 -5.30
CA GLU A 511 -35.53 -14.11 -4.58
C GLU A 511 -34.46 -15.21 -4.56
N THR A 512 -33.93 -15.59 -5.73
CA THR A 512 -32.98 -16.71 -5.85
C THR A 512 -31.53 -16.28 -5.67
N GLY A 513 -31.22 -14.99 -5.82
CA GLY A 513 -29.86 -14.44 -5.81
C GLY A 513 -28.98 -14.93 -6.97
N THR A 514 -29.58 -15.38 -8.07
CA THR A 514 -28.90 -15.97 -9.23
C THR A 514 -29.42 -15.37 -10.54
N ILE A 515 -28.79 -15.75 -11.66
CA ILE A 515 -29.24 -15.34 -13.00
C ILE A 515 -30.59 -16.00 -13.29
N ALA A 516 -31.62 -15.17 -13.47
CA ALA A 516 -32.98 -15.58 -13.79
C ALA A 516 -33.26 -15.55 -15.30
N ASP A 517 -32.64 -14.61 -16.02
CA ASP A 517 -32.79 -14.45 -17.47
C ASP A 517 -31.49 -13.93 -18.08
N TRP A 518 -31.22 -14.29 -19.33
CA TRP A 518 -29.97 -13.98 -20.03
C TRP A 518 -30.19 -13.94 -21.53
N LEU A 519 -29.71 -12.87 -22.17
CA LEU A 519 -29.76 -12.70 -23.61
C LEU A 519 -28.39 -12.20 -24.11
N CYS A 520 -27.93 -12.77 -25.23
CA CYS A 520 -26.71 -12.38 -25.89
C CYS A 520 -26.99 -12.10 -27.38
N GLU A 521 -26.59 -10.92 -27.86
CA GLU A 521 -26.64 -10.48 -29.27
C GLU A 521 -25.25 -10.30 -29.88
#